data_AF-A0A259IAY8-F1
#
_entry.id   AF-A0A259IAY8-F1
#
_cell.length_a   1.000
_cell.length_b   1.000
_cell.length_c   1.000
_cell.angle_alpha   90.00
_cell.angle_beta   90.00
_cell.angle_gamma   90.00
#
_symmetry.space_group_name_H-M   'P 1'
#
loop_
_entity.id
_entity.type
_entity.pdbx_description
1 polymer ?
#
loop_
_entity_poly.entity_id
_entity_poly.type
_entity_poly.pdbx_seq_one_letter_code
_entity_poly.pdbx_strand_id
1 'polypeptide(L)'
;MGQIWLWCSIASMLLEEDPDYFANFWTQAGYIGHDRPDVVKDDLIDLTLPISRIITAQDLMGEEFAGPEYADSKAMILLMASMSGAWDLPVAIEVKGLKGGYSTGCGVLIKSGGAAGRQLFCTRAVGDIWFCDGRADANILRFRGAAAGDSVHLDNHAFLAFCYAYRHHISEDPLNDFLRVDGQPIYPQHGVPVQSPLMGVPYSGQYEGKLLWVHHTHDASLWPPQGVIYKRAVEDAQGPEKAREKFRLQWTQNAEHVPPMLLPTNPKRATTTWLIDYMPVIEQGLVDLATWVEKGVPPAETTYTFSDGKVSLPPSAKARGGVQPVVEVTANGTVRADVKVGETVTFTAKAEAPDGAGTFTQAQWDFDASGAFALKAEVEPGQTELSLSTTTTFDAPGVYFVTCRVRLNRHGDPTARRQIENLASARVVVT
;
A
#
# COMPACT_ATOMS: atom_id res chain seq x y z
N MET A 1 2.23 -2.34 -8.44
CA MET A 1 3.44 -3.06 -8.91
C MET A 1 4.26 -3.69 -7.78
N GLY A 2 4.37 -3.09 -6.57
CA GLY A 2 5.23 -3.62 -5.50
C GLY A 2 4.92 -5.06 -5.03
N GLN A 3 3.64 -5.38 -4.77
CA GLN A 3 3.27 -6.68 -4.19
C GLN A 3 3.51 -7.87 -5.12
N ILE A 4 3.21 -7.74 -6.42
CA ILE A 4 3.43 -8.84 -7.37
C ILE A 4 4.92 -9.08 -7.65
N TRP A 5 5.70 -8.01 -7.67
CA TRP A 5 7.15 -8.12 -7.80
C TRP A 5 7.75 -8.89 -6.62
N LEU A 6 7.26 -8.63 -5.39
CA LEU A 6 7.67 -9.39 -4.21
C LEU A 6 7.41 -10.88 -4.40
N TRP A 7 6.20 -11.28 -4.83
CA TRP A 7 5.91 -12.69 -5.17
C TRP A 7 6.94 -13.26 -6.15
N CYS A 8 7.17 -12.59 -7.29
CA CYS A 8 8.10 -13.08 -8.31
C CYS A 8 9.54 -13.27 -7.78
N SER A 9 9.93 -12.47 -6.79
CA SER A 9 11.26 -12.52 -6.19
C SER A 9 11.43 -13.63 -5.14
N ILE A 10 10.35 -14.13 -4.53
CA ILE A 10 10.39 -15.10 -3.43
C ILE A 10 9.59 -16.38 -3.68
N ALA A 11 8.80 -16.49 -4.75
CA ALA A 11 7.91 -17.62 -4.98
C ALA A 11 8.63 -18.97 -4.91
N SER A 12 9.75 -19.12 -5.62
CA SER A 12 10.55 -20.36 -5.57
C SER A 12 11.10 -20.65 -4.18
N MET A 13 11.47 -19.62 -3.40
CA MET A 13 11.93 -19.80 -2.02
C MET A 13 10.80 -20.35 -1.15
N LEU A 14 9.61 -19.76 -1.22
CA LEU A 14 8.46 -20.21 -0.45
C LEU A 14 8.07 -21.65 -0.79
N LEU A 15 8.09 -21.99 -2.09
CA LEU A 15 7.82 -23.34 -2.57
C LEU A 15 8.86 -24.37 -2.09
N GLU A 16 10.13 -23.95 -1.94
CA GLU A 16 11.21 -24.77 -1.39
C GLU A 16 11.10 -24.94 0.13
N GLU A 17 10.70 -23.88 0.86
CA GLU A 17 10.63 -23.86 2.32
C GLU A 17 9.41 -24.59 2.88
N ASP A 18 8.26 -24.47 2.22
CA ASP A 18 7.01 -25.13 2.64
C ASP A 18 6.27 -25.81 1.49
N PRO A 19 6.88 -26.84 0.87
CA PRO A 19 6.23 -27.59 -0.22
C PRO A 19 4.93 -28.28 0.25
N ASP A 20 4.86 -28.65 1.53
CA ASP A 20 3.71 -29.31 2.12
C ASP A 20 2.49 -28.37 2.14
N TYR A 21 2.65 -27.08 2.45
CA TYR A 21 1.56 -26.10 2.38
C TYR A 21 0.95 -26.05 0.98
N PHE A 22 1.79 -25.86 -0.04
CA PHE A 22 1.31 -25.72 -1.41
C PHE A 22 0.63 -26.99 -1.92
N ALA A 23 1.10 -28.18 -1.51
CA ALA A 23 0.43 -29.44 -1.80
C ALA A 23 -0.89 -29.61 -1.02
N ASN A 24 -0.88 -29.34 0.28
CA ASN A 24 -2.04 -29.49 1.16
C ASN A 24 -3.16 -28.52 0.81
N PHE A 25 -2.84 -27.32 0.33
CA PHE A 25 -3.82 -26.32 -0.08
C PHE A 25 -4.87 -26.88 -1.05
N TRP A 26 -4.44 -27.76 -1.96
CA TRP A 26 -5.29 -28.39 -2.98
C TRP A 26 -5.85 -29.75 -2.58
N THR A 27 -5.28 -30.41 -1.57
CA THR A 27 -5.51 -31.85 -1.32
C THR A 27 -6.07 -32.18 0.06
N GLN A 28 -5.99 -31.28 1.04
CA GLN A 28 -6.36 -31.55 2.43
C GLN A 28 -7.54 -30.68 2.89
N ALA A 29 -8.36 -31.23 3.78
CA ALA A 29 -9.43 -30.48 4.44
C ALA A 29 -8.87 -29.33 5.29
N GLY A 30 -9.62 -28.22 5.37
CA GLY A 30 -9.23 -27.00 6.08
C GLY A 30 -8.52 -25.97 5.21
N TYR A 31 -8.30 -26.26 3.92
CA TYR A 31 -7.70 -25.36 2.95
C TYR A 31 -8.69 -25.01 1.84
N ILE A 32 -8.68 -23.75 1.40
CA ILE A 32 -9.68 -23.25 0.44
C ILE A 32 -9.63 -23.96 -0.90
N GLY A 33 -8.44 -24.32 -1.40
CA GLY A 33 -8.32 -25.04 -2.68
C GLY A 33 -9.03 -26.39 -2.69
N HIS A 34 -9.00 -27.11 -1.56
CA HIS A 34 -9.71 -28.38 -1.37
C HIS A 34 -11.18 -28.20 -0.95
N ASP A 35 -11.46 -27.35 0.04
CA ASP A 35 -12.79 -27.24 0.67
C ASP A 35 -13.78 -26.44 -0.19
N ARG A 36 -13.27 -25.47 -0.95
CA ARG A 36 -14.04 -24.53 -1.77
C ARG A 36 -13.39 -24.32 -3.14
N PRO A 37 -13.17 -25.39 -3.93
CA PRO A 37 -12.54 -25.26 -5.25
C PRO A 37 -13.33 -24.33 -6.18
N ASP A 38 -14.63 -24.15 -5.94
CA ASP A 38 -15.49 -23.23 -6.67
C ASP A 38 -15.03 -21.78 -6.65
N VAL A 39 -14.28 -21.34 -5.63
CA VAL A 39 -13.84 -19.95 -5.48
C VAL A 39 -12.52 -19.64 -6.20
N VAL A 40 -11.81 -20.67 -6.67
CA VAL A 40 -10.51 -20.53 -7.36
C VAL A 40 -10.47 -21.21 -8.73
N LYS A 41 -11.41 -22.12 -9.03
CA LYS A 41 -11.42 -22.90 -10.27
C LYS A 41 -11.43 -22.04 -11.55
N ASP A 42 -12.10 -20.90 -11.53
CA ASP A 42 -12.27 -20.03 -12.71
C ASP A 42 -11.00 -19.18 -12.94
N ASP A 43 -10.14 -19.11 -11.92
CA ASP A 43 -8.84 -18.44 -11.97
C ASP A 43 -7.71 -19.40 -12.39
N LEU A 44 -7.92 -20.72 -12.38
CA LEU A 44 -6.85 -21.68 -12.63
C LEU A 44 -6.28 -21.60 -14.05
N ILE A 45 -4.95 -21.71 -14.11
CA ILE A 45 -4.17 -21.85 -15.34
C ILE A 45 -3.24 -23.04 -15.13
N ASP A 46 -3.35 -24.04 -16.01
CA ASP A 46 -2.45 -25.19 -16.09
C ASP A 46 -2.47 -25.73 -17.53
N LEU A 47 -1.51 -25.28 -18.33
CA LEU A 47 -1.35 -25.75 -19.71
C LEU A 47 0.03 -25.42 -20.27
N THR A 48 0.41 -26.15 -21.31
CA THR A 48 1.63 -25.88 -22.08
C THR A 48 1.27 -25.20 -23.39
N LEU A 49 1.90 -24.07 -23.68
CA LEU A 49 1.71 -23.30 -24.91
C LEU A 49 3.06 -22.93 -25.54
N PRO A 50 3.13 -22.75 -26.87
CA PRO A 50 4.34 -22.26 -27.53
C PRO A 50 4.48 -20.75 -27.36
N ILE A 51 5.72 -20.29 -27.19
CA ILE A 51 6.11 -18.89 -27.33
C ILE A 51 5.89 -18.49 -28.79
N SER A 52 5.05 -17.48 -29.02
CA SER A 52 4.82 -16.92 -30.35
C SER A 52 5.90 -15.88 -30.71
N ARG A 53 6.34 -15.09 -29.73
CA ARG A 53 7.32 -14.01 -29.90
C ARG A 53 8.01 -13.68 -28.58
N ILE A 54 9.28 -13.26 -28.65
CA ILE A 54 10.02 -12.66 -27.53
C ILE A 54 9.96 -11.14 -27.67
N ILE A 55 9.74 -10.43 -26.57
CA ILE A 55 9.62 -8.96 -26.53
C ILE A 55 10.73 -8.40 -25.62
N THR A 56 11.53 -7.51 -26.17
CA THR A 56 12.62 -6.82 -25.48
C THR A 56 12.21 -5.47 -24.91
N ALA A 57 13.03 -4.89 -24.04
CA ALA A 57 12.82 -3.53 -23.56
C ALA A 57 12.80 -2.50 -24.71
N GLN A 58 13.62 -2.70 -25.75
CA GLN A 58 13.64 -1.86 -26.94
C GLN A 58 12.32 -1.92 -27.73
N ASP A 59 11.71 -3.10 -27.87
CA ASP A 59 10.46 -3.28 -28.61
C ASP A 59 9.31 -2.45 -28.01
N LEU A 60 9.33 -2.22 -26.68
CA LEU A 60 8.33 -1.42 -25.98
C LEU A 60 8.29 0.05 -26.43
N MET A 61 9.28 0.53 -27.17
CA MET A 61 9.26 1.86 -27.77
C MET A 61 8.39 1.94 -29.04
N GLY A 62 8.00 0.79 -29.61
CA GLY A 62 7.16 0.72 -30.81
C GLY A 62 5.70 1.14 -30.58
N GLU A 63 5.00 1.42 -31.70
CA GLU A 63 3.59 1.87 -31.69
C GLU A 63 2.63 0.85 -31.08
N GLU A 64 2.93 -0.46 -31.19
CA GLU A 64 2.15 -1.55 -30.58
C GLU A 64 1.96 -1.35 -29.06
N PHE A 65 2.95 -0.75 -28.39
CA PHE A 65 2.98 -0.53 -26.94
C PHE A 65 2.68 0.92 -26.56
N ALA A 66 1.97 1.67 -27.41
CA ALA A 66 1.57 3.05 -27.13
C ALA A 66 0.29 3.16 -26.28
N GLY A 67 -0.49 2.07 -26.16
CA GLY A 67 -1.76 2.04 -25.43
C GLY A 67 -1.60 2.28 -23.91
N PRO A 68 -2.60 2.88 -23.26
CA PRO A 68 -2.58 3.18 -21.82
C PRO A 68 -2.41 1.92 -20.95
N GLU A 69 -2.84 0.76 -21.42
CA GLU A 69 -2.71 -0.53 -20.76
C GLU A 69 -1.25 -0.98 -20.57
N TYR A 70 -0.30 -0.40 -21.31
CA TYR A 70 1.14 -0.66 -21.16
C TYR A 70 1.87 0.40 -20.35
N ALA A 71 1.25 1.55 -20.06
CA ALA A 71 1.93 2.74 -19.53
C ALA A 71 2.75 2.45 -18.27
N ASP A 72 2.17 1.75 -17.30
CA ASP A 72 2.80 1.43 -16.01
C ASP A 72 4.04 0.53 -16.18
N SER A 73 3.89 -0.61 -16.87
CA SER A 73 4.98 -1.57 -17.07
C SER A 73 6.08 -0.99 -17.96
N LYS A 74 5.69 -0.27 -19.02
CA LYS A 74 6.61 0.37 -19.96
C LYS A 74 7.47 1.42 -19.26
N ALA A 75 6.88 2.33 -18.48
CA ALA A 75 7.62 3.40 -17.82
C ALA A 75 8.77 2.87 -16.96
N MET A 76 8.50 1.85 -16.13
CA MET A 76 9.52 1.24 -15.27
C MET A 76 10.57 0.47 -16.06
N ILE A 77 10.16 -0.35 -17.03
CA ILE A 77 11.11 -1.14 -17.84
C ILE A 77 12.05 -0.23 -18.64
N LEU A 78 11.51 0.81 -19.28
CA LEU A 78 12.30 1.75 -20.06
C LEU A 78 13.26 2.57 -19.18
N LEU A 79 12.83 2.97 -17.98
CA LEU A 79 13.70 3.63 -17.01
C LEU A 79 14.87 2.70 -16.62
N MET A 80 14.59 1.44 -16.28
CA MET A 80 15.63 0.47 -15.92
C MET A 80 16.58 0.17 -17.09
N ALA A 81 16.05 0.01 -18.30
CA ALA A 81 16.86 -0.20 -19.51
C ALA A 81 17.75 1.02 -19.80
N SER A 82 17.25 2.24 -19.63
CA SER A 82 18.04 3.46 -19.79
C SER A 82 19.16 3.58 -18.76
N MET A 83 18.93 3.17 -17.51
CA MET A 83 19.95 3.22 -16.45
C MET A 83 21.02 2.14 -16.60
N SER A 84 20.64 0.95 -17.08
CA SER A 84 21.54 -0.20 -17.19
C SER A 84 22.17 -0.39 -18.57
N GLY A 85 21.62 0.25 -19.61
CA GLY A 85 21.96 0.00 -21.01
C GLY A 85 21.37 -1.29 -21.59
N ALA A 86 20.57 -2.05 -20.83
CA ALA A 86 20.07 -3.38 -21.20
C ALA A 86 18.81 -3.33 -22.09
N TRP A 87 18.89 -2.62 -23.22
CA TRP A 87 17.76 -2.47 -24.17
C TRP A 87 17.34 -3.76 -24.85
N ASP A 88 18.26 -4.72 -25.00
CA ASP A 88 18.02 -6.04 -25.59
C ASP A 88 17.48 -7.07 -24.58
N LEU A 89 17.25 -6.67 -23.32
CA LEU A 89 16.75 -7.58 -22.30
C LEU A 89 15.34 -8.06 -22.69
N PRO A 90 15.10 -9.37 -22.82
CA PRO A 90 13.79 -9.90 -23.18
C PRO A 90 12.89 -9.94 -21.94
N VAL A 91 11.99 -8.98 -21.83
CA VAL A 91 11.16 -8.69 -20.64
C VAL A 91 9.79 -9.37 -20.68
N ALA A 92 9.34 -9.79 -21.86
CA ALA A 92 8.04 -10.40 -22.05
C ALA A 92 8.06 -11.46 -23.17
N ILE A 93 7.02 -12.29 -23.16
CA ILE A 93 6.71 -13.24 -24.24
C ILE A 93 5.28 -13.05 -24.71
N GLU A 94 5.03 -13.35 -25.98
CA GLU A 94 3.68 -13.50 -26.52
C GLU A 94 3.30 -14.98 -26.49
N VAL A 95 2.19 -15.32 -25.85
CA VAL A 95 1.67 -16.69 -25.75
C VAL A 95 0.20 -16.67 -26.08
N LYS A 96 -0.17 -17.35 -27.17
CA LYS A 96 -1.54 -17.37 -27.70
C LYS A 96 -2.30 -18.60 -27.23
N GLY A 97 -3.62 -18.45 -27.14
CA GLY A 97 -4.53 -19.58 -26.94
C GLY A 97 -4.93 -19.86 -25.49
N LEU A 98 -4.49 -19.02 -24.54
CA LEU A 98 -5.05 -19.03 -23.19
C LEU A 98 -6.50 -18.54 -23.23
N LYS A 99 -7.40 -19.24 -22.54
CA LYS A 99 -8.83 -18.91 -22.47
C LYS A 99 -9.25 -18.75 -21.02
N GLY A 100 -9.04 -17.56 -20.47
CA GLY A 100 -9.40 -17.23 -19.08
C GLY A 100 -8.31 -17.61 -18.07
N GLY A 101 -8.68 -17.58 -16.79
CA GLY A 101 -7.76 -17.74 -15.66
C GLY A 101 -7.08 -16.43 -15.23
N TYR A 102 -6.46 -16.46 -14.06
CA TYR A 102 -5.77 -15.32 -13.46
C TYR A 102 -4.27 -15.37 -13.77
N SER A 103 -3.85 -14.50 -14.71
CA SER A 103 -2.49 -14.50 -15.25
C SER A 103 -1.43 -13.95 -14.31
N THR A 104 -1.76 -12.93 -13.51
CA THR A 104 -0.78 -12.26 -12.65
C THR A 104 -0.31 -13.22 -11.56
N GLY A 105 1.00 -13.39 -11.40
CA GLY A 105 1.60 -14.32 -10.46
C GLY A 105 1.75 -15.75 -10.96
N CYS A 106 1.11 -16.09 -12.09
CA CYS A 106 1.25 -17.37 -12.76
C CYS A 106 2.73 -17.68 -13.05
N GLY A 107 3.16 -18.89 -12.70
CA GLY A 107 4.44 -19.43 -13.10
C GLY A 107 4.51 -19.62 -14.61
N VAL A 108 5.67 -19.28 -15.17
CA VAL A 108 6.03 -19.48 -16.58
C VAL A 108 7.32 -20.29 -16.60
N LEU A 109 7.17 -21.61 -16.66
CA LEU A 109 8.30 -22.53 -16.74
C LEU A 109 8.67 -22.77 -18.20
N ILE A 110 9.87 -22.40 -18.62
CA ILE A 110 10.36 -22.69 -19.97
C ILE A 110 10.70 -24.18 -20.04
N LYS A 111 10.06 -24.92 -20.96
CA LYS A 111 10.16 -26.38 -21.07
C LYS A 111 11.15 -26.84 -22.16
N SER A 112 11.44 -26.01 -23.16
CA SER A 112 12.36 -26.33 -24.25
C SER A 112 13.29 -25.15 -24.62
N GLY A 113 14.25 -25.41 -25.50
CA GLY A 113 15.19 -24.40 -25.98
C GLY A 113 16.38 -24.16 -25.06
N GLY A 114 17.17 -23.12 -25.35
CA GLY A 114 18.37 -22.77 -24.59
C GLY A 114 18.10 -22.23 -23.18
N ALA A 115 16.85 -21.94 -22.87
CA ALA A 115 16.39 -21.47 -21.57
C ALA A 115 15.55 -22.51 -20.79
N ALA A 116 15.51 -23.77 -21.25
CA ALA A 116 14.75 -24.83 -20.60
C ALA A 116 15.10 -24.99 -19.10
N GLY A 117 14.08 -25.20 -18.28
CA GLY A 117 14.17 -25.31 -16.82
C GLY A 117 14.12 -23.98 -16.08
N ARG A 118 14.16 -22.84 -16.79
CA ARG A 118 14.06 -21.52 -16.14
C ARG A 118 12.62 -21.21 -15.74
N GLN A 119 12.42 -20.95 -14.45
CA GLN A 119 11.16 -20.51 -13.88
C GLN A 119 11.09 -18.98 -13.83
N LEU A 120 10.04 -18.42 -14.43
CA LEU A 120 9.66 -17.02 -14.31
C LEU A 120 8.23 -16.91 -13.76
N PHE A 121 7.78 -15.71 -13.44
CA PHE A 121 6.44 -15.45 -12.94
C PHE A 121 5.86 -14.23 -13.62
N CYS A 122 4.62 -14.31 -14.09
CA CYS A 122 3.96 -13.21 -14.77
C CYS A 122 3.73 -12.04 -13.80
N THR A 123 4.33 -10.88 -14.05
CA THR A 123 4.07 -9.66 -13.27
C THR A 123 2.85 -8.91 -13.80
N ARG A 124 2.57 -9.03 -15.10
CA ARG A 124 1.40 -8.47 -15.78
C ARG A 124 1.19 -9.17 -17.11
N ALA A 125 -0.06 -9.39 -17.47
CA ALA A 125 -0.46 -9.73 -18.84
C ALA A 125 -1.28 -8.60 -19.46
N VAL A 126 -1.08 -8.36 -20.75
CA VAL A 126 -1.90 -7.48 -21.58
C VAL A 126 -2.25 -8.27 -22.85
N GLY A 127 -3.49 -8.77 -22.93
CA GLY A 127 -3.86 -9.74 -23.95
C GLY A 127 -2.96 -10.98 -23.89
N ASP A 128 -2.34 -11.31 -25.03
CA ASP A 128 -1.42 -12.46 -25.16
C ASP A 128 0.02 -12.11 -24.76
N ILE A 129 0.31 -10.89 -24.30
CA ILE A 129 1.67 -10.44 -23.93
C ILE A 129 1.87 -10.55 -22.42
N TRP A 130 2.88 -11.32 -22.01
CA TRP A 130 3.16 -11.69 -20.63
C TRP A 130 4.51 -11.14 -20.18
N PHE A 131 4.48 -10.07 -19.40
CA PHE A 131 5.66 -9.50 -18.74
C PHE A 131 6.02 -10.39 -17.55
N CYS A 132 7.28 -10.82 -17.44
CA CYS A 132 7.65 -11.83 -16.45
C CYS A 132 8.89 -11.47 -15.63
N ASP A 133 8.73 -11.65 -14.32
CA ASP A 133 9.62 -11.72 -13.15
C ASP A 133 10.46 -13.00 -12.99
N GLY A 134 11.54 -13.03 -12.23
CA GLY A 134 12.16 -14.26 -11.72
C GLY A 134 12.97 -14.00 -10.44
N ARG A 135 13.48 -15.07 -9.85
CA ARG A 135 14.43 -15.04 -8.72
C ARG A 135 15.84 -15.36 -9.22
N ALA A 136 16.86 -14.79 -8.58
CA ALA A 136 18.27 -15.06 -8.87
C ALA A 136 18.61 -14.92 -10.37
N ASP A 137 19.27 -15.90 -10.98
CA ASP A 137 19.66 -15.85 -12.40
C ASP A 137 18.48 -15.68 -13.35
N ALA A 138 17.27 -16.12 -12.97
CA ALA A 138 16.08 -15.93 -13.80
C ALA A 138 15.68 -14.44 -13.89
N ASN A 139 15.91 -13.65 -12.84
CA ASN A 139 15.71 -12.19 -12.86
C ASN A 139 16.68 -11.49 -13.83
N ILE A 140 17.93 -11.97 -13.90
CA ILE A 140 19.00 -11.36 -14.71
C ILE A 140 18.85 -11.78 -16.18
N LEU A 141 18.62 -13.06 -16.42
CA LEU A 141 18.57 -13.65 -17.76
C LEU A 141 17.20 -13.51 -18.43
N ARG A 142 16.11 -13.46 -17.65
CA ARG A 142 14.73 -13.43 -18.16
C ARG A 142 14.51 -14.51 -19.23
N PHE A 143 14.10 -14.14 -20.44
CA PHE A 143 13.92 -15.05 -21.56
C PHE A 143 15.16 -15.18 -22.47
N ARG A 144 16.36 -14.73 -22.08
CA ARG A 144 17.58 -14.91 -22.89
C ARG A 144 17.82 -16.40 -23.16
N GLY A 145 17.94 -16.78 -24.44
CA GLY A 145 18.08 -18.17 -24.88
C GLY A 145 16.76 -18.90 -25.15
N ALA A 146 15.60 -18.26 -24.93
CA ALA A 146 14.32 -18.73 -25.46
C ALA A 146 14.07 -18.15 -26.86
N ALA A 147 13.30 -18.86 -27.67
CA ALA A 147 12.92 -18.46 -29.02
C ALA A 147 11.42 -18.73 -29.29
N ALA A 148 10.90 -18.13 -30.36
CA ALA A 148 9.59 -18.50 -30.86
C ALA A 148 9.56 -20.00 -31.23
N GLY A 149 8.48 -20.68 -30.85
CA GLY A 149 8.32 -22.13 -30.97
C GLY A 149 8.74 -22.91 -29.72
N ASP A 150 9.52 -22.32 -28.80
CA ASP A 150 9.79 -22.96 -27.51
C ASP A 150 8.51 -23.09 -26.69
N SER A 151 8.40 -24.18 -25.93
CA SER A 151 7.25 -24.46 -25.08
C SER A 151 7.42 -23.88 -23.68
N VAL A 152 6.35 -23.28 -23.16
CA VAL A 152 6.24 -22.82 -21.77
C VAL A 152 5.06 -23.50 -21.10
N HIS A 153 5.24 -23.92 -19.86
CA HIS A 153 4.17 -24.38 -18.99
C HIS A 153 3.72 -23.20 -18.13
N LEU A 154 2.44 -22.86 -18.26
CA LEU A 154 1.78 -21.81 -17.48
C LEU A 154 1.02 -22.49 -16.35
N ASP A 155 1.39 -22.18 -15.11
CA ASP A 155 0.79 -22.75 -13.90
C ASP A 155 0.66 -21.71 -12.79
N ASN A 156 -0.55 -21.42 -12.32
CA ASN A 156 -0.80 -20.46 -11.23
C ASN A 156 -1.24 -21.10 -9.90
N HIS A 157 -1.23 -22.43 -9.76
CA HIS A 157 -1.65 -23.10 -8.52
C HIS A 157 -0.90 -22.58 -7.29
N ALA A 158 0.43 -22.40 -7.41
CA ALA A 158 1.25 -21.85 -6.33
C ALA A 158 0.84 -20.43 -5.94
N PHE A 159 0.54 -19.57 -6.92
CA PHE A 159 0.16 -18.19 -6.65
C PHE A 159 -1.21 -18.11 -5.97
N LEU A 160 -2.18 -18.90 -6.43
CA LEU A 160 -3.51 -18.93 -5.80
C LEU A 160 -3.42 -19.44 -4.36
N ALA A 161 -2.63 -20.49 -4.09
CA ALA A 161 -2.36 -20.93 -2.73
C ALA A 161 -1.69 -19.85 -1.88
N PHE A 162 -0.72 -19.12 -2.44
CA PHE A 162 -0.04 -18.01 -1.75
C PHE A 162 -0.99 -16.90 -1.32
N CYS A 163 -2.02 -16.56 -2.12
CA CYS A 163 -3.04 -15.57 -1.75
C CYS A 163 -3.81 -15.91 -0.46
N TYR A 164 -3.78 -17.16 -0.01
CA TYR A 164 -4.40 -17.62 1.24
C TYR A 164 -3.39 -17.99 2.33
N ALA A 165 -2.08 -17.89 2.06
CA ALA A 165 -1.02 -18.34 2.98
C ALA A 165 -1.09 -17.63 4.34
N TYR A 166 -1.55 -16.39 4.40
CA TYR A 166 -1.71 -15.64 5.65
C TYR A 166 -2.60 -16.33 6.69
N ARG A 167 -3.48 -17.24 6.27
CA ARG A 167 -4.36 -18.02 7.18
C ARG A 167 -3.63 -19.19 7.85
N HIS A 168 -2.54 -19.65 7.25
CA HIS A 168 -1.88 -20.91 7.56
C HIS A 168 -0.46 -20.72 8.11
N HIS A 169 0.04 -19.49 8.19
CA HIS A 169 1.37 -19.17 8.67
C HIS A 169 1.31 -18.05 9.72
N ILE A 170 0.48 -18.24 10.76
CA ILE A 170 0.30 -17.19 11.76
C ILE A 170 1.48 -17.21 12.76
N SER A 171 2.01 -16.02 13.05
CA SER A 171 2.95 -15.80 14.16
C SER A 171 2.20 -15.40 15.43
N GLU A 172 2.89 -15.38 16.57
CA GLU A 172 2.40 -14.85 17.87
C GLU A 172 2.17 -13.33 17.89
N ASP A 173 2.25 -12.69 16.73
CA ASP A 173 1.96 -11.27 16.58
C ASP A 173 0.44 -11.00 16.66
N PRO A 174 0.01 -9.91 17.33
CA PRO A 174 -1.41 -9.56 17.44
C PRO A 174 -2.07 -9.25 16.09
N LEU A 175 -1.29 -8.94 15.05
CA LEU A 175 -1.73 -8.91 13.65
C LEU A 175 -2.61 -10.11 13.29
N ASN A 176 -2.31 -11.30 13.83
CA ASN A 176 -3.00 -12.52 13.45
C ASN A 176 -4.15 -12.90 14.39
N ASP A 177 -4.51 -12.07 15.36
CA ASP A 177 -5.52 -12.42 16.36
C ASP A 177 -6.91 -12.64 15.76
N PHE A 178 -7.22 -11.98 14.64
CA PHE A 178 -8.46 -12.22 13.89
C PHE A 178 -8.55 -13.62 13.26
N LEU A 179 -7.45 -14.39 13.27
CA LEU A 179 -7.37 -15.78 12.80
C LEU A 179 -7.37 -16.78 13.95
N ARG A 180 -7.65 -16.33 15.18
CA ARG A 180 -7.71 -17.16 16.38
C ARG A 180 -9.07 -17.10 17.07
N VAL A 181 -9.43 -18.20 17.74
CA VAL A 181 -10.54 -18.26 18.70
C VAL A 181 -9.98 -18.89 19.98
N ASP A 182 -10.16 -18.24 21.13
CA ASP A 182 -9.61 -18.67 22.43
C ASP A 182 -8.09 -18.95 22.38
N GLY A 183 -7.36 -18.14 21.61
CA GLY A 183 -5.92 -18.24 21.40
C GLY A 183 -5.50 -19.38 20.43
N GLN A 184 -6.43 -20.16 19.90
CA GLN A 184 -6.15 -21.25 18.98
C GLN A 184 -6.37 -20.82 17.52
N PRO A 185 -5.47 -21.18 16.58
CA PRO A 185 -5.67 -20.92 15.15
C PRO A 185 -6.96 -21.57 14.62
N ILE A 186 -7.67 -20.87 13.73
CA ILE A 186 -8.90 -21.38 13.09
C ILE A 186 -8.59 -22.38 11.96
N TYR A 187 -7.41 -22.27 11.33
CA TYR A 187 -7.00 -23.06 10.17
C TYR A 187 -5.81 -23.98 10.51
N PRO A 188 -5.60 -25.07 9.74
CA PRO A 188 -4.35 -25.83 9.81
C PRO A 188 -3.13 -24.91 9.66
N GLN A 189 -2.12 -25.07 10.52
CA GLN A 189 -0.97 -24.18 10.57
C GLN A 189 0.31 -24.85 10.10
N HIS A 190 1.18 -24.01 9.56
CA HIS A 190 2.54 -24.26 9.10
C HIS A 190 3.51 -23.28 9.78
N GLY A 191 4.80 -23.59 9.72
CA GLY A 191 5.83 -22.70 10.26
C GLY A 191 5.94 -21.42 9.44
N VAL A 192 6.05 -20.25 10.09
CA VAL A 192 6.20 -18.97 9.39
C VAL A 192 7.45 -19.02 8.48
N PRO A 193 7.32 -18.79 7.16
CA PRO A 193 8.44 -18.84 6.23
C PRO A 193 9.50 -17.80 6.55
N VAL A 194 10.72 -18.02 6.05
CA VAL A 194 11.78 -17.03 6.19
C VAL A 194 11.37 -15.76 5.44
N GLN A 195 11.64 -14.61 6.05
CA GLN A 195 11.31 -13.35 5.39
C GLN A 195 12.17 -13.15 4.13
N SER A 196 11.59 -12.44 3.15
CA SER A 196 12.29 -12.10 1.91
C SER A 196 13.66 -11.47 2.19
N PRO A 197 14.75 -11.93 1.58
CA PRO A 197 16.06 -11.27 1.73
C PRO A 197 16.10 -9.87 1.12
N LEU A 198 15.09 -9.49 0.34
CA LEU A 198 14.98 -8.18 -0.31
C LEU A 198 14.19 -7.17 0.52
N MET A 199 13.16 -7.62 1.25
CA MET A 199 12.20 -6.75 1.94
C MET A 199 12.02 -7.10 3.44
N GLY A 200 12.56 -8.23 3.87
CA GLY A 200 12.40 -8.79 5.19
C GLY A 200 13.66 -8.60 6.02
N VAL A 201 13.56 -7.75 7.03
CA VAL A 201 14.53 -7.71 8.11
C VAL A 201 13.79 -8.18 9.36
N PRO A 202 14.21 -9.29 10.01
CA PRO A 202 13.67 -9.61 11.32
C PRO A 202 13.97 -8.43 12.23
N TYR A 203 12.92 -7.71 12.62
CA TYR A 203 13.05 -6.55 13.48
C TYR A 203 13.54 -7.01 14.84
N SER A 204 14.85 -7.01 15.05
CA SER A 204 15.44 -7.46 16.32
C SER A 204 15.05 -6.56 17.48
N GLY A 205 14.58 -5.33 17.21
CA GLY A 205 14.35 -4.29 18.21
C GLY A 205 15.62 -3.80 18.90
N GLN A 206 16.79 -4.38 18.58
CA GLN A 206 18.08 -4.08 19.18
C GLN A 206 18.78 -2.97 18.41
N TYR A 207 18.97 -1.83 19.05
CA TYR A 207 19.71 -0.69 18.50
C TYR A 207 20.26 0.20 19.61
N GLU A 208 21.21 1.07 19.26
CA GLU A 208 21.71 2.13 20.13
C GLU A 208 21.23 3.51 19.68
N GLY A 209 21.12 4.43 20.63
CA GLY A 209 20.60 5.78 20.39
C GLY A 209 19.08 5.90 20.53
N LYS A 210 18.50 6.85 19.79
CA LYS A 210 17.07 7.21 19.83
C LYS A 210 16.45 6.99 18.45
N LEU A 211 15.22 6.51 18.43
CA LEU A 211 14.50 6.13 17.21
C LEU A 211 13.09 6.72 17.24
N LEU A 212 12.78 7.50 16.22
CA LEU A 212 11.43 7.97 15.91
C LEU A 212 10.92 7.17 14.71
N TRP A 213 9.91 6.33 14.93
CA TRP A 213 9.26 5.54 13.90
C TRP A 213 8.00 6.27 13.44
N VAL A 214 7.96 6.67 12.17
CA VAL A 214 6.78 7.26 11.54
C VAL A 214 6.12 6.17 10.70
N HIS A 215 4.83 5.91 10.95
CA HIS A 215 4.08 4.88 10.23
C HIS A 215 2.73 5.41 9.77
N HIS A 216 2.23 4.87 8.66
CA HIS A 216 1.07 5.40 7.97
C HIS A 216 -0.15 4.50 8.18
N THR A 217 -1.34 5.10 8.30
CA THR A 217 -2.57 4.32 8.51
C THR A 217 -3.27 3.86 7.23
N HIS A 218 -2.91 4.42 6.07
CA HIS A 218 -3.46 4.05 4.76
C HIS A 218 -2.37 3.52 3.84
N ASP A 219 -1.32 2.89 4.39
CA ASP A 219 -0.29 2.24 3.59
C ASP A 219 -0.79 0.86 3.13
N ALA A 220 -1.10 0.74 1.84
CA ALA A 220 -1.52 -0.50 1.22
C ALA A 220 -0.32 -1.38 0.79
N SER A 221 0.91 -0.85 0.82
CA SER A 221 2.12 -1.60 0.46
C SER A 221 2.76 -2.26 1.68
N LEU A 222 2.77 -1.57 2.82
CA LEU A 222 3.15 -2.04 4.14
C LEU A 222 1.95 -1.90 5.07
N TRP A 223 1.29 -3.04 5.31
CA TRP A 223 0.06 -3.07 6.11
C TRP A 223 0.30 -2.41 7.48
N PRO A 224 -0.55 -1.45 7.92
CA PRO A 224 -0.29 -0.60 9.08
C PRO A 224 0.18 -1.32 10.35
N PRO A 225 -0.35 -2.49 10.75
CA PRO A 225 0.06 -3.18 11.97
C PRO A 225 1.56 -3.40 12.14
N GLN A 226 2.37 -3.38 11.07
CA GLN A 226 3.83 -3.48 11.15
C GLN A 226 4.48 -2.48 12.13
N GLY A 227 3.95 -1.26 12.26
CA GLY A 227 4.43 -0.30 13.26
C GLY A 227 4.24 -0.80 14.72
N VAL A 228 3.19 -1.58 14.97
CA VAL A 228 2.92 -2.22 16.27
C VAL A 228 3.87 -3.38 16.51
N ILE A 229 4.11 -4.20 15.48
CA ILE A 229 5.07 -5.31 15.51
C ILE A 229 6.46 -4.79 15.89
N TYR A 230 6.91 -3.71 15.23
CA TYR A 230 8.21 -3.12 15.52
C TYR A 230 8.29 -2.56 16.94
N LYS A 231 7.26 -1.83 17.39
CA LYS A 231 7.19 -1.32 18.76
C LYS A 231 7.33 -2.46 19.77
N ARG A 232 6.59 -3.56 19.59
CA ARG A 232 6.65 -4.74 20.46
C ARG A 232 8.05 -5.36 20.44
N ALA A 233 8.65 -5.52 19.26
CA ALA A 233 10.01 -6.04 19.14
C ALA A 233 11.02 -5.18 19.92
N VAL A 234 10.89 -3.85 19.90
CA VAL A 234 11.74 -2.94 20.71
C VAL A 234 11.50 -3.11 22.21
N GLU A 235 10.25 -3.23 22.64
CA GLU A 235 9.89 -3.45 24.05
C GLU A 235 10.41 -4.79 24.57
N ASP A 236 10.26 -5.86 23.78
CA ASP A 236 10.76 -7.21 24.10
C ASP A 236 12.30 -7.24 24.14
N ALA A 237 12.96 -6.54 23.21
CA ALA A 237 14.40 -6.50 23.07
C ALA A 237 15.11 -5.64 24.14
N GLN A 238 14.54 -4.49 24.48
CA GLN A 238 15.20 -3.49 25.34
C GLN A 238 14.59 -3.37 26.74
N GLY A 239 13.41 -3.93 26.95
CA GLY A 239 12.58 -3.69 28.13
C GLY A 239 11.73 -2.42 28.00
N PRO A 240 10.50 -2.41 28.55
CA PRO A 240 9.52 -1.33 28.32
C PRO A 240 9.99 0.05 28.81
N GLU A 241 10.73 0.12 29.93
CA GLU A 241 11.24 1.37 30.47
C GLU A 241 12.27 2.01 29.54
N LYS A 242 13.26 1.23 29.10
CA LYS A 242 14.31 1.69 28.17
C LYS A 242 13.75 1.98 26.78
N ALA A 243 12.81 1.17 26.30
CA ALA A 243 12.08 1.45 25.06
C ALA A 243 11.39 2.81 25.15
N ARG A 244 10.71 3.14 26.27
CA ARG A 244 10.09 4.45 26.47
C ARG A 244 11.09 5.61 26.52
N GLU A 245 12.37 5.38 26.77
CA GLU A 245 13.41 6.42 26.72
C GLU A 245 14.04 6.59 25.33
N LYS A 246 13.94 5.57 24.46
CA LYS A 246 14.68 5.48 23.19
C LYS A 246 13.82 5.30 21.95
N PHE A 247 12.53 4.99 22.08
CA PHE A 247 11.62 4.69 20.98
C PHE A 247 10.37 5.56 21.04
N ARG A 248 9.95 6.08 19.90
CA ARG A 248 8.70 6.84 19.74
C ARG A 248 8.01 6.38 18.47
N LEU A 249 6.71 6.09 18.55
CA LEU A 249 5.87 5.76 17.40
C LEU A 249 4.91 6.93 17.10
N GLN A 250 4.96 7.43 15.87
CA GLN A 250 4.06 8.44 15.35
C GLN A 250 3.25 7.86 14.20
N TRP A 251 1.92 7.92 14.33
CA TRP A 251 1.01 7.54 13.25
C TRP A 251 0.64 8.75 12.41
N THR A 252 0.69 8.58 11.10
CA THR A 252 0.21 9.57 10.13
C THR A 252 -1.07 9.06 9.47
N GLN A 253 -2.17 9.72 9.79
CA GLN A 253 -3.48 9.44 9.19
C GLN A 253 -3.48 9.87 7.72
N ASN A 254 -4.21 9.11 6.89
CA ASN A 254 -4.42 9.40 5.47
C ASN A 254 -3.12 9.45 4.64
N ALA A 255 -2.05 8.81 5.10
CA ALA A 255 -0.82 8.66 4.35
C ALA A 255 -0.70 7.22 3.79
N GLU A 256 -0.09 7.10 2.61
CA GLU A 256 0.18 5.85 1.89
C GLU A 256 1.70 5.63 1.81
N HIS A 257 2.15 4.48 1.30
CA HIS A 257 3.56 4.14 1.15
C HIS A 257 4.39 5.19 0.40
N VAL A 258 3.79 5.78 -0.63
CA VAL A 258 4.40 6.80 -1.48
C VAL A 258 3.49 8.04 -1.51
N PRO A 259 4.05 9.23 -1.78
CA PRO A 259 3.26 10.45 -1.86
C PRO A 259 2.15 10.34 -2.92
N PRO A 260 1.00 11.01 -2.74
CA PRO A 260 -0.15 10.91 -3.64
C PRO A 260 0.15 11.20 -5.12
N MET A 261 1.16 12.01 -5.40
CA MET A 261 1.60 12.36 -6.76
C MET A 261 2.26 11.19 -7.52
N LEU A 262 2.71 10.14 -6.82
CA LEU A 262 3.30 8.94 -7.41
C LEU A 262 2.28 7.80 -7.58
N LEU A 263 1.04 8.01 -7.13
CA LEU A 263 -0.02 7.03 -7.23
C LEU A 263 -0.89 7.31 -8.46
N PRO A 264 -1.41 6.27 -9.13
CA PRO A 264 -2.44 6.44 -10.15
C PRO A 264 -3.62 7.23 -9.58
N THR A 265 -4.10 8.22 -10.32
CA THR A 265 -5.27 9.02 -9.94
C THR A 265 -6.51 8.50 -10.66
N ASN A 266 -7.63 8.41 -9.94
CA ASN A 266 -8.92 8.10 -10.56
C ASN A 266 -9.55 9.41 -11.07
N PRO A 267 -9.99 9.50 -12.34
CA PRO A 267 -10.61 10.72 -12.85
C PRO A 267 -11.88 11.13 -12.09
N LYS A 268 -12.52 10.21 -11.36
CA LYS A 268 -13.70 10.49 -10.52
C LYS A 268 -13.36 10.93 -9.10
N ARG A 269 -12.12 10.73 -8.64
CA ARG A 269 -11.66 11.11 -7.31
C ARG A 269 -10.15 11.16 -7.27
N ALA A 270 -9.60 12.38 -7.28
CA ALA A 270 -8.18 12.58 -7.22
C ALA A 270 -7.59 12.02 -5.92
N THR A 271 -6.42 11.40 -6.01
CA THR A 271 -5.74 10.76 -4.87
C THR A 271 -5.50 11.73 -3.71
N THR A 272 -5.23 13.00 -4.02
CA THR A 272 -5.01 14.09 -3.06
C THR A 272 -6.27 14.47 -2.25
N THR A 273 -7.45 13.96 -2.60
CA THR A 273 -8.69 14.23 -1.85
C THR A 273 -8.95 13.23 -0.71
N TRP A 274 -8.11 12.21 -0.58
CA TRP A 274 -8.21 11.19 0.47
C TRP A 274 -6.85 10.70 0.99
N LEU A 275 -5.75 11.01 0.29
CA LEU A 275 -4.38 10.84 0.79
C LEU A 275 -3.65 12.18 0.88
N ILE A 276 -2.81 12.31 1.90
CA ILE A 276 -2.02 13.50 2.18
C ILE A 276 -0.58 13.40 1.68
N ASP A 277 0.06 14.55 1.50
CA ASP A 277 1.52 14.64 1.48
C ASP A 277 2.05 14.58 2.92
N TYR A 278 2.69 13.46 3.27
CA TYR A 278 3.24 13.21 4.61
C TYR A 278 4.68 13.75 4.77
N MET A 279 5.32 14.26 3.72
CA MET A 279 6.71 14.74 3.81
C MET A 279 6.93 15.78 4.92
N PRO A 280 6.01 16.76 5.15
CA PRO A 280 6.10 17.67 6.29
C PRO A 280 6.17 16.99 7.66
N VAL A 281 5.53 15.83 7.84
CA VAL A 281 5.59 15.04 9.08
C VAL A 281 7.00 14.49 9.29
N ILE A 282 7.61 13.94 8.24
CA ILE A 282 8.99 13.43 8.29
C ILE A 282 9.97 14.56 8.59
N GLU A 283 9.84 15.69 7.87
CA GLU A 283 10.69 16.86 8.08
C GLU A 283 10.60 17.40 9.52
N GLN A 284 9.40 17.47 10.09
CA GLN A 284 9.22 17.85 11.49
C GLN A 284 9.79 16.80 12.44
N GLY A 285 9.58 15.52 12.14
CA GLY A 285 10.12 14.40 12.91
C GLY A 285 11.66 14.40 12.96
N LEU A 286 12.35 14.77 11.88
CA LEU A 286 13.81 14.91 11.87
C LEU A 286 14.28 16.00 12.83
N VAL A 287 13.58 17.15 12.87
CA VAL A 287 13.90 18.24 13.81
C VAL A 287 13.63 17.81 15.25
N ASP A 288 12.58 17.04 15.47
CA ASP A 288 12.25 16.53 16.80
C ASP A 288 13.23 15.46 17.28
N LEU A 289 13.67 14.59 16.38
CA LEU A 289 14.68 13.58 16.67
C LEU A 289 16.02 14.24 17.02
N ALA A 290 16.45 15.25 16.26
CA ALA A 290 17.65 16.03 16.57
C ALA A 290 17.53 16.71 17.94
N THR A 291 16.38 17.36 18.20
CA THR A 291 16.09 17.98 19.50
C THR A 291 16.10 16.96 20.64
N TRP A 292 15.59 15.76 20.40
CA TRP A 292 15.60 14.69 21.39
C TRP A 292 17.02 14.22 21.68
N VAL A 293 17.83 13.97 20.66
CA VAL A 293 19.22 13.55 20.79
C VAL A 293 20.06 14.62 21.50
N GLU A 294 19.96 15.87 21.08
CA GLU A 294 20.83 16.96 21.54
C GLU A 294 20.41 17.58 22.87
N LYS A 295 19.09 17.66 23.12
CA LYS A 295 18.53 18.44 24.23
C LYS A 295 17.67 17.60 25.19
N GLY A 296 17.53 16.30 24.92
CA GLY A 296 16.78 15.39 25.79
C GLY A 296 15.25 15.56 25.73
N VAL A 297 14.71 16.36 24.81
CA VAL A 297 13.27 16.60 24.71
C VAL A 297 12.64 15.62 23.71
N PRO A 298 11.82 14.65 24.15
CA PRO A 298 11.27 13.63 23.26
C PRO A 298 10.26 14.19 22.26
N PRO A 299 10.15 13.61 21.05
CA PRO A 299 9.03 13.89 20.15
C PRO A 299 7.71 13.43 20.76
N ALA A 300 6.61 14.04 20.33
CA ALA A 300 5.27 13.61 20.68
C ALA A 300 4.98 12.19 20.15
N GLU A 301 4.19 11.41 20.87
CA GLU A 301 3.70 10.10 20.43
C GLU A 301 2.27 10.20 19.95
N THR A 302 1.87 9.25 19.10
CA THR A 302 0.47 9.07 18.77
C THR A 302 -0.13 7.97 19.62
N THR A 303 -1.19 8.29 20.35
CA THR A 303 -2.03 7.29 21.02
C THR A 303 -2.87 6.55 19.99
N TYR A 304 -3.01 5.24 20.15
CA TYR A 304 -3.81 4.38 19.29
C TYR A 304 -4.33 3.16 20.06
N THR A 305 -5.34 2.51 19.50
CA THR A 305 -5.75 1.15 19.87
C THR A 305 -5.47 0.21 18.72
N PHE A 306 -5.22 -1.05 19.05
CA PHE A 306 -5.00 -2.10 18.08
C PHE A 306 -5.88 -3.30 18.45
N SER A 307 -6.76 -3.69 17.52
CA SER A 307 -7.61 -4.87 17.65
C SER A 307 -7.89 -5.45 16.28
N ASP A 308 -7.94 -6.78 16.17
CA ASP A 308 -8.30 -7.53 14.96
C ASP A 308 -7.58 -7.03 13.69
N GLY A 309 -6.25 -6.82 13.77
CA GLY A 309 -5.46 -6.36 12.63
C GLY A 309 -5.65 -4.87 12.27
N LYS A 310 -6.39 -4.10 13.07
CA LYS A 310 -6.71 -2.69 12.79
C LYS A 310 -6.12 -1.74 13.83
N VAL A 311 -5.41 -0.73 13.35
CA VAL A 311 -5.00 0.44 14.13
C VAL A 311 -6.12 1.48 14.11
N SER A 312 -6.56 1.94 15.28
CA SER A 312 -7.57 2.99 15.41
C SER A 312 -7.04 4.17 16.22
N LEU A 313 -7.08 5.36 15.62
CA LEU A 313 -6.61 6.60 16.24
C LEU A 313 -7.76 7.31 16.98
N PRO A 314 -7.52 7.93 18.15
CA PRO A 314 -8.51 8.73 18.85
C PRO A 314 -9.06 9.87 17.97
N PRO A 315 -10.35 10.24 18.11
CA PRO A 315 -11.00 11.23 17.25
C PRO A 315 -10.69 12.69 17.60
N SER A 316 -10.17 12.99 18.80
CA SER A 316 -9.76 14.34 19.21
C SER A 316 -8.24 14.49 19.18
N ALA A 317 -7.73 15.68 18.87
CA ALA A 317 -6.29 15.94 18.87
C ALA A 317 -5.66 15.77 20.26
N LYS A 318 -6.36 16.19 21.31
CA LYS A 318 -5.90 16.05 22.71
C LYS A 318 -5.66 14.59 23.10
N ALA A 319 -6.58 13.69 22.76
CA ALA A 319 -6.43 12.26 23.06
C ALA A 319 -5.43 11.57 22.12
N ARG A 320 -5.34 12.02 20.86
CA ARG A 320 -4.45 11.41 19.85
C ARG A 320 -2.99 11.78 20.08
N GLY A 321 -2.69 13.03 20.43
CA GLY A 321 -1.33 13.54 20.47
C GLY A 321 -0.68 13.60 19.08
N GLY A 322 0.63 13.37 19.03
CA GLY A 322 1.43 13.44 17.80
C GLY A 322 1.58 14.87 17.28
N VAL A 323 1.84 14.99 15.98
CA VAL A 323 2.11 16.28 15.31
C VAL A 323 1.08 16.63 14.23
N GLN A 324 0.22 15.68 13.86
CA GLN A 324 -0.74 15.83 12.78
C GLN A 324 -2.08 16.41 13.29
N PRO A 325 -2.67 17.41 12.63
CA PRO A 325 -4.01 17.88 12.98
C PRO A 325 -5.05 16.77 12.86
N VAL A 326 -6.10 16.85 13.67
CA VAL A 326 -7.29 16.00 13.52
C VAL A 326 -8.37 16.82 12.85
N VAL A 327 -9.05 16.25 11.87
CA VAL A 327 -10.12 16.92 11.11
C VAL A 327 -11.29 15.99 10.88
N GLU A 328 -12.49 16.53 11.00
CA GLU A 328 -13.77 15.90 10.68
C GLU A 328 -14.54 16.79 9.71
N VAL A 329 -15.22 16.18 8.74
CA VAL A 329 -16.14 16.88 7.83
C VAL A 329 -17.50 16.20 7.87
N THR A 330 -18.54 17.01 7.97
CA THR A 330 -19.94 16.57 7.91
C THR A 330 -20.70 17.26 6.79
N ALA A 331 -21.71 16.58 6.26
CA ALA A 331 -22.73 17.08 5.35
C ALA A 331 -24.08 17.00 6.07
N ASN A 332 -24.79 18.12 6.20
CA ASN A 332 -26.03 18.25 6.97
C ASN A 332 -25.91 17.67 8.39
N GLY A 333 -24.75 17.86 9.03
CA GLY A 333 -24.47 17.42 10.41
C GLY A 333 -24.06 15.96 10.60
N THR A 334 -23.91 15.18 9.52
CA THR A 334 -23.44 13.78 9.60
C THR A 334 -22.37 13.48 8.55
N VAL A 335 -21.73 12.30 8.58
CA VAL A 335 -20.71 11.91 7.59
C VAL A 335 -21.27 11.65 6.18
N ARG A 336 -22.61 11.56 6.04
CA ARG A 336 -23.30 11.31 4.77
C ARG A 336 -24.62 12.06 4.66
N ALA A 337 -24.84 12.76 3.55
CA ALA A 337 -26.15 13.31 3.20
C ALA A 337 -26.72 12.63 1.94
N ASP A 338 -28.03 12.39 1.94
CA ASP A 338 -28.80 11.94 0.77
C ASP A 338 -29.76 13.07 0.39
N VAL A 339 -29.61 13.65 -0.79
CA VAL A 339 -30.30 14.89 -1.22
C VAL A 339 -30.74 14.81 -2.68
N LYS A 340 -31.67 15.68 -3.08
CA LYS A 340 -32.06 15.81 -4.49
C LYS A 340 -31.11 16.70 -5.28
N VAL A 341 -31.08 16.52 -6.60
CA VAL A 341 -30.43 17.49 -7.49
C VAL A 341 -30.92 18.91 -7.21
N GLY A 342 -29.98 19.85 -7.05
CA GLY A 342 -30.25 21.26 -6.73
C GLY A 342 -30.55 21.57 -5.26
N GLU A 343 -30.65 20.55 -4.39
CA GLU A 343 -30.83 20.76 -2.95
C GLU A 343 -29.53 21.28 -2.31
N THR A 344 -29.64 22.29 -1.45
CA THR A 344 -28.49 22.87 -0.75
C THR A 344 -28.03 21.94 0.36
N VAL A 345 -26.74 21.64 0.37
CA VAL A 345 -26.06 20.86 1.42
C VAL A 345 -25.16 21.78 2.22
N THR A 346 -25.29 21.73 3.54
CA THR A 346 -24.39 22.44 4.48
C THR A 346 -23.25 21.52 4.87
N PHE A 347 -22.02 22.00 4.67
CA PHE A 347 -20.82 21.32 5.11
C PHE A 347 -20.24 22.02 6.33
N THR A 348 -19.71 21.23 7.25
CA THR A 348 -19.00 21.71 8.42
C THR A 348 -17.71 20.94 8.58
N ALA A 349 -16.58 21.65 8.66
CA ALA A 349 -15.29 21.09 9.05
C ALA A 349 -14.94 21.52 10.47
N LYS A 350 -14.57 20.56 11.31
CA LYS A 350 -13.98 20.80 12.62
C LYS A 350 -12.57 20.27 12.62
N ALA A 351 -11.62 21.08 13.08
CA ALA A 351 -10.23 20.65 13.17
C ALA A 351 -9.60 21.08 14.50
N GLU A 352 -8.71 20.23 15.02
CA GLU A 352 -8.00 20.43 16.27
C GLU A 352 -6.50 20.18 16.05
N ALA A 353 -5.66 21.08 16.57
CA ALA A 353 -4.21 20.91 16.61
C ALA A 353 -3.82 20.15 17.89
N PRO A 354 -2.96 19.11 17.82
CA PRO A 354 -2.41 18.50 19.02
C PRO A 354 -1.55 19.48 19.82
N ASP A 355 -1.44 19.24 21.12
CA ASP A 355 -0.60 20.04 22.02
C ASP A 355 0.85 20.11 21.48
N GLY A 356 1.36 21.33 21.26
CA GLY A 356 2.72 21.56 20.75
C GLY A 356 2.91 21.33 19.24
N ALA A 357 1.86 21.01 18.48
CA ALA A 357 1.92 20.90 17.02
C ALA A 357 2.00 22.26 16.32
N GLY A 358 1.54 23.33 16.99
CA GLY A 358 1.48 24.69 16.46
C GLY A 358 0.06 25.15 16.19
N THR A 359 -0.10 26.01 15.19
CA THR A 359 -1.38 26.63 14.86
C THR A 359 -1.70 26.47 13.38
N PHE A 360 -2.99 26.49 13.07
CA PHE A 360 -3.47 26.36 11.70
C PHE A 360 -3.02 27.54 10.85
N THR A 361 -2.67 27.23 9.60
CA THR A 361 -2.17 28.21 8.62
C THR A 361 -2.99 28.22 7.35
N GLN A 362 -3.65 27.10 7.02
CA GLN A 362 -4.44 26.96 5.80
C GLN A 362 -5.62 26.02 6.05
N ALA A 363 -6.77 26.36 5.46
CA ALA A 363 -7.92 25.47 5.33
C ALA A 363 -8.51 25.64 3.93
N GLN A 364 -8.77 24.53 3.24
CA GLN A 364 -9.24 24.53 1.86
C GLN A 364 -10.28 23.44 1.62
N TRP A 365 -11.21 23.71 0.70
CA TRP A 365 -12.30 22.81 0.33
C TRP A 365 -12.20 22.38 -1.13
N ASP A 366 -12.52 21.11 -1.36
CA ASP A 366 -12.67 20.48 -2.66
C ASP A 366 -14.04 19.82 -2.73
N PHE A 367 -14.89 20.25 -3.67
CA PHE A 367 -16.29 19.81 -3.76
C PHE A 367 -16.54 18.80 -4.88
N ASP A 368 -15.66 18.78 -5.88
CA ASP A 368 -15.79 18.00 -7.12
C ASP A 368 -14.83 16.82 -7.20
N ALA A 369 -14.07 16.57 -6.12
CA ALA A 369 -13.05 15.55 -6.02
C ALA A 369 -11.90 15.71 -7.03
N SER A 370 -11.69 16.90 -7.57
CA SER A 370 -10.60 17.22 -8.52
C SER A 370 -9.23 17.25 -7.85
N GLY A 371 -9.19 17.50 -6.53
CA GLY A 371 -7.95 17.71 -5.79
C GLY A 371 -7.36 19.09 -6.00
N ALA A 372 -8.11 20.03 -6.60
CA ALA A 372 -7.70 21.41 -6.80
C ALA A 372 -7.80 22.25 -5.51
N PHE A 373 -8.66 21.86 -4.56
CA PHE A 373 -8.87 22.59 -3.30
C PHE A 373 -9.10 24.10 -3.52
N ALA A 374 -9.99 24.41 -4.46
CA ALA A 374 -10.16 25.75 -5.04
C ALA A 374 -10.70 26.79 -4.06
N LEU A 375 -11.53 26.38 -3.09
CA LEU A 375 -12.08 27.29 -2.09
C LEU A 375 -11.17 27.34 -0.87
N LYS A 376 -10.54 28.49 -0.64
CA LYS A 376 -9.77 28.75 0.60
C LYS A 376 -10.71 29.31 1.66
N ALA A 377 -10.66 28.75 2.86
CA ALA A 377 -11.31 29.31 4.03
C ALA A 377 -10.34 30.22 4.79
N GLU A 378 -10.88 31.23 5.46
CA GLU A 378 -10.10 32.13 6.31
C GLU A 378 -9.65 31.40 7.59
N VAL A 379 -8.39 31.63 7.98
CA VAL A 379 -7.77 31.07 9.18
C VAL A 379 -7.06 32.22 9.87
N GLU A 380 -7.51 32.54 11.08
CA GLU A 380 -6.91 33.60 11.89
C GLU A 380 -5.59 33.13 12.52
N PRO A 381 -4.57 34.01 12.61
CA PRO A 381 -3.32 33.67 13.26
C PRO A 381 -3.54 33.20 14.71
N GLY A 382 -2.87 32.11 15.08
CA GLY A 382 -2.90 31.60 16.46
C GLY A 382 -3.98 30.55 16.74
N GLN A 383 -4.85 30.23 15.79
CA GLN A 383 -5.90 29.23 16.00
C GLN A 383 -5.34 27.81 16.16
N THR A 384 -5.70 27.14 17.25
CA THR A 384 -5.46 25.70 17.50
C THR A 384 -6.71 24.84 17.29
N GLU A 385 -7.85 25.49 17.04
CA GLU A 385 -9.13 24.86 16.74
C GLU A 385 -9.81 25.64 15.61
N LEU A 386 -10.46 24.93 14.69
CA LEU A 386 -11.24 25.50 13.59
C LEU A 386 -12.65 24.93 13.58
N SER A 387 -13.61 25.79 13.27
CA SER A 387 -15.00 25.43 12.94
C SER A 387 -15.43 26.21 11.72
N LEU A 388 -15.38 25.56 10.55
CA LEU A 388 -15.63 26.17 9.26
C LEU A 388 -16.94 25.64 8.69
N SER A 389 -17.75 26.49 8.06
CA SER A 389 -18.96 26.06 7.37
C SER A 389 -19.08 26.70 6.00
N THR A 390 -19.62 25.93 5.05
CA THR A 390 -19.89 26.34 3.68
C THR A 390 -21.09 25.56 3.15
N THR A 391 -21.65 25.99 2.02
CA THR A 391 -22.82 25.35 1.40
C THR A 391 -22.58 25.16 -0.08
N THR A 392 -23.06 24.06 -0.66
CA THR A 392 -23.09 23.90 -2.12
C THR A 392 -24.34 23.15 -2.58
N THR A 393 -24.57 23.14 -3.88
CA THR A 393 -25.60 22.34 -4.56
C THR A 393 -24.94 21.48 -5.63
N PHE A 394 -25.52 20.32 -5.93
CA PHE A 394 -25.05 19.44 -7.01
C PHE A 394 -26.08 19.43 -8.14
N ASP A 395 -25.61 19.53 -9.38
CA ASP A 395 -26.41 19.69 -10.60
C ASP A 395 -26.74 18.37 -11.31
N ALA A 396 -26.14 17.26 -10.88
CA ALA A 396 -26.38 15.94 -11.42
C ALA A 396 -26.50 14.87 -10.32
N PRO A 397 -27.23 13.76 -10.58
CA PRO A 397 -27.22 12.60 -9.72
C PRO A 397 -25.82 11.97 -9.65
N GLY A 398 -25.45 11.45 -8.49
CA GLY A 398 -24.14 10.86 -8.30
C GLY A 398 -23.73 10.68 -6.85
N VAL A 399 -22.48 10.20 -6.68
CA VAL A 399 -21.83 10.14 -5.37
C VAL A 399 -20.66 11.13 -5.38
N TYR A 400 -20.73 12.09 -4.48
CA TYR A 400 -19.74 13.15 -4.32
C TYR A 400 -19.03 12.99 -2.98
N PHE A 401 -17.76 13.39 -2.93
CA PHE A 401 -16.97 13.44 -1.70
C PHE A 401 -16.45 14.86 -1.54
N VAL A 402 -17.05 15.62 -0.62
CA VAL A 402 -16.60 16.96 -0.31
C VAL A 402 -15.54 16.88 0.77
N THR A 403 -14.32 17.32 0.44
CA THR A 403 -13.15 17.21 1.30
C THR A 403 -12.73 18.57 1.82
N CYS A 404 -12.47 18.66 3.13
CA CYS A 404 -11.72 19.77 3.72
C CYS A 404 -10.30 19.29 4.06
N ARG A 405 -9.31 20.08 3.67
CA ARG A 405 -7.90 19.92 4.05
C ARG A 405 -7.50 21.06 4.95
N VAL A 406 -6.81 20.74 6.03
CA VAL A 406 -6.22 21.71 6.96
C VAL A 406 -4.71 21.51 7.04
N ARG A 407 -3.99 22.60 7.28
CA ARG A 407 -2.55 22.59 7.50
C ARG A 407 -2.19 23.40 8.73
N LEU A 408 -1.18 22.95 9.45
CA LEU A 408 -0.57 23.67 10.56
C LEU A 408 0.95 23.55 10.51
N ASN A 409 1.62 24.42 11.25
CA ASN A 409 3.01 24.21 11.63
C ASN A 409 3.30 24.89 12.97
N ARG A 410 4.41 24.50 13.60
CA ARG A 410 4.82 24.99 14.92
C ARG A 410 4.97 26.51 15.05
N HIS A 411 5.23 27.20 13.94
CA HIS A 411 5.46 28.64 13.94
C HIS A 411 4.19 29.43 13.61
N GLY A 412 3.11 28.77 13.17
CA GLY A 412 1.90 29.45 12.70
C GLY A 412 2.12 30.31 11.46
N ASP A 413 3.21 30.08 10.72
CA ASP A 413 3.59 30.88 9.56
C ASP A 413 3.15 30.15 8.27
N PRO A 414 2.24 30.72 7.46
CA PRO A 414 1.74 30.08 6.24
C PRO A 414 2.79 29.93 5.14
N THR A 415 3.96 30.57 5.28
CA THR A 415 5.08 30.49 4.33
C THR A 415 6.21 29.56 4.80
N ALA A 416 6.15 29.12 6.06
CA ALA A 416 7.15 28.22 6.61
C ALA A 416 7.10 26.83 5.94
N ARG A 417 8.23 26.13 6.02
CA ARG A 417 8.30 24.68 5.72
C ARG A 417 7.55 23.87 6.78
N ARG A 418 7.37 22.56 6.54
CA ARG A 418 6.72 21.63 7.48
C ARG A 418 5.25 21.98 7.74
N GLN A 419 4.50 22.29 6.69
CA GLN A 419 3.05 22.45 6.74
C GLN A 419 2.40 21.06 6.86
N ILE A 420 2.32 20.54 8.08
CA ILE A 420 1.73 19.23 8.34
C ILE A 420 0.23 19.31 8.06
N GLU A 421 -0.25 18.38 7.24
CA GLU A 421 -1.62 18.39 6.76
C GLU A 421 -2.42 17.18 7.25
N ASN A 422 -3.74 17.37 7.30
CA ASN A 422 -4.71 16.29 7.33
C ASN A 422 -5.95 16.71 6.55
N LEU A 423 -6.77 15.74 6.18
CA LEU A 423 -8.01 15.95 5.44
C LEU A 423 -9.10 15.00 5.93
N ALA A 424 -10.36 15.37 5.70
CA ALA A 424 -11.51 14.51 5.88
C ALA A 424 -12.58 14.85 4.85
N SER A 425 -13.46 13.89 4.56
CA SER A 425 -14.52 14.05 3.57
C SER A 425 -15.89 13.68 4.14
N ALA A 426 -16.93 14.38 3.70
CA ALA A 426 -18.30 13.91 3.81
C ALA A 426 -18.80 13.36 2.46
N ARG A 427 -19.59 12.28 2.51
CA ARG A 427 -20.21 11.69 1.33
C ARG A 427 -21.55 12.36 1.05
N VAL A 428 -21.83 12.69 -0.21
CA VAL A 428 -23.15 13.14 -0.64
C VAL A 428 -23.66 12.20 -1.72
N VAL A 429 -24.87 11.68 -1.53
CA VAL A 429 -25.58 10.89 -2.54
C VAL A 429 -26.69 11.77 -3.09
N VAL A 430 -26.61 12.08 -4.37
CA VAL A 430 -27.56 12.97 -5.06
C VAL A 430 -28.45 12.11 -5.96
N THR A 431 -29.76 12.21 -5.78
CA THR A 431 -30.77 11.44 -6.52
C THR A 431 -31.71 12.30 -7.34
#